data_AF-A0A8C7UUB0-F1
#
_entry.id   AF-A0A8C7UUB0-F1
#
_cell.length_a   1.000
_cell.length_b   1.000
_cell.length_c   1.000
_cell.angle_alpha   90.00
_cell.angle_beta   90.00
_cell.angle_gamma   90.00
#
_symmetry.space_group_name_H-M   'P 1'
#
loop_
_entity.id
_entity.type
_entity.pdbx_description
1 polymer ?
#
loop_
_entity_poly.entity_id
_entity_poly.type
_entity_poly.pdbx_seq_one_letter_code
_entity_poly.pdbx_strand_id
1 'polypeptide(L)'
;MYGSQIIGSYRRHRSKKNVHFLFAVIFHTVGMFLYCLSALESPDIGIGLCGWIIVGLSILLMLATLPLSIWMCIKIVKEYERAIIFRLGRILRGRAKGPGLFFILPCTDNFINVDMRTITFDIPPQEVLTKDSVTVSVDGVVYYRVQNATLAVANITNADAATRLLAQTTLRNVLGTKNLAEILSDREEIAHSMQTTLDDATDDWGIKVERVEIKDVKLPQQLQRAMAAEAEASREARAKVIAAEGEMNASRALKEASLVIAESPSGLQLRYLQTLNTIAAEKNSTIIFPLPMDMMQAFMKRD
;
A
#
# COMPACT_ATOMS: atom_id res chain seq x y z
N MET A 1 -41.66 1.35 19.66
CA MET A 1 -41.39 1.55 21.11
C MET A 1 -39.89 1.39 21.41
N TYR A 2 -39.02 2.32 21.00
CA TYR A 2 -37.59 2.31 21.40
C TYR A 2 -36.98 3.74 21.47
N GLY A 3 -37.79 4.76 21.77
CA GLY A 3 -37.36 6.17 21.78
C GLY A 3 -37.35 6.87 23.14
N SER A 4 -37.81 6.22 24.22
CA SER A 4 -38.19 6.92 25.46
C SER A 4 -37.24 6.71 26.65
N GLN A 5 -36.25 5.82 26.58
CA GLN A 5 -35.42 5.47 27.75
C GLN A 5 -34.08 6.21 27.86
N ILE A 6 -33.63 6.94 26.82
CA ILE A 6 -32.29 7.56 26.83
C ILE A 6 -32.30 8.98 27.45
N ILE A 7 -33.46 9.62 27.60
CA ILE A 7 -33.55 11.01 28.09
C ILE A 7 -33.55 11.10 29.63
N GLY A 8 -33.90 10.02 30.34
CA GLY A 8 -34.05 10.00 31.80
C GLY A 8 -32.73 9.96 32.60
N SER A 9 -31.64 9.45 32.02
CA SER A 9 -30.36 9.29 32.74
C SER A 9 -29.50 10.56 32.74
N TYR A 10 -29.76 11.51 31.82
CA TYR A 10 -28.93 12.70 31.66
C TYR A 10 -29.19 13.80 32.72
N ARG A 11 -30.31 13.72 33.47
CA ARG A 11 -30.75 14.81 34.36
C ARG A 11 -30.35 14.64 35.84
N ARG A 12 -29.99 13.43 36.29
CA ARG A 12 -29.67 13.17 37.71
C ARG A 12 -28.22 13.47 38.12
N HIS A 13 -27.32 13.64 37.17
CA HIS A 13 -25.90 13.90 37.46
C HIS A 13 -25.55 15.37 37.69
N ARG A 14 -26.53 16.29 37.80
CA ARG A 14 -26.25 17.73 37.95
C ARG A 14 -25.94 18.19 39.39
N SER A 15 -26.39 17.48 40.43
CA SER A 15 -26.25 17.98 41.82
C SER A 15 -24.99 17.54 42.56
N LYS A 16 -24.33 16.44 42.16
CA LYS A 16 -22.99 16.06 42.66
C LYS A 16 -21.85 16.78 41.93
N LYS A 17 -22.16 17.54 40.87
CA LYS A 17 -21.17 18.24 40.05
C LYS A 17 -20.49 19.37 40.79
N ASN A 18 -21.12 20.08 41.71
CA ASN A 18 -20.48 21.27 42.31
C ASN A 18 -19.33 20.94 43.26
N VAL A 19 -19.42 19.85 44.03
CA VAL A 19 -18.33 19.42 44.94
C VAL A 19 -17.24 18.66 44.18
N HIS A 20 -17.61 17.83 43.20
CA HIS A 20 -16.63 17.23 42.26
C HIS A 20 -15.95 18.28 41.39
N PHE A 21 -16.63 19.37 41.02
CA PHE A 21 -16.05 20.46 40.26
C PHE A 21 -15.09 21.27 41.13
N LEU A 22 -15.39 21.51 42.41
CA LEU A 22 -14.45 22.17 43.32
C LEU A 22 -13.20 21.31 43.60
N PHE A 23 -13.36 20.02 43.85
CA PHE A 23 -12.22 19.10 44.01
C PHE A 23 -11.43 18.88 42.71
N ALA A 24 -12.11 18.82 41.56
CA ALA A 24 -11.44 18.78 40.26
C ALA A 24 -10.72 20.11 39.97
N VAL A 25 -11.31 21.26 40.31
CA VAL A 25 -10.65 22.57 40.19
C VAL A 25 -9.44 22.63 41.10
N ILE A 26 -9.51 22.18 42.36
CA ILE A 26 -8.35 22.18 43.27
C ILE A 26 -7.26 21.20 42.78
N PHE A 27 -7.62 19.98 42.38
CA PHE A 27 -6.69 18.98 41.86
C PHE A 27 -6.07 19.43 40.52
N HIS A 28 -6.84 20.11 39.66
CA HIS A 28 -6.35 20.72 38.42
C HIS A 28 -5.57 22.01 38.65
N THR A 29 -5.90 22.86 39.62
CA THR A 29 -5.12 24.06 39.94
C THR A 29 -3.80 23.68 40.59
N VAL A 30 -3.78 22.67 41.46
CA VAL A 30 -2.54 22.14 42.06
C VAL A 30 -1.73 21.40 40.99
N GLY A 31 -2.35 20.60 40.12
CA GLY A 31 -1.69 19.94 39.00
C GLY A 31 -1.15 20.93 37.94
N MET A 32 -1.88 22.01 37.67
CA MET A 32 -1.46 23.08 36.76
C MET A 32 -0.40 23.97 37.40
N PHE A 33 -0.46 24.20 38.71
CA PHE A 33 0.60 24.86 39.47
C PHE A 33 1.88 24.02 39.50
N LEU A 34 1.79 22.69 39.74
CA LEU A 34 2.92 21.77 39.62
C LEU A 34 3.46 21.70 38.19
N TYR A 35 2.59 21.69 37.17
CA TYR A 35 3.02 21.70 35.77
C TYR A 35 3.68 23.04 35.40
N CYS A 36 3.16 24.15 35.91
CA CYS A 36 3.75 25.48 35.75
C CYS A 36 5.11 25.58 36.47
N LEU A 37 5.23 24.97 37.65
CA LEU A 37 6.49 24.82 38.38
C LEU A 37 7.49 23.97 37.59
N SER A 38 7.04 22.85 36.99
CA SER A 38 7.87 22.00 36.12
C SER A 38 8.24 22.68 34.79
N ALA A 39 7.40 23.59 34.29
CA ALA A 39 7.68 24.42 33.11
C ALA A 39 8.66 25.56 33.42
N LEU A 40 8.76 25.97 34.70
CA LEU A 40 9.81 26.85 35.20
C LEU A 40 11.15 26.10 35.34
N GLU A 41 11.09 24.79 35.59
CA GLU A 41 12.25 23.92 35.86
C GLU A 41 12.88 23.30 34.60
N SER A 42 12.31 23.50 33.41
CA SER A 42 13.08 23.37 32.17
C SER A 42 13.96 24.61 32.04
N PRO A 43 15.27 24.55 32.29
CA PRO A 43 16.14 25.68 32.06
C PRO A 43 16.30 25.78 30.55
N ASP A 44 15.41 26.51 29.90
CA ASP A 44 15.58 26.92 28.52
C ASP A 44 16.70 27.97 28.51
N ILE A 45 17.96 27.49 28.51
CA ILE A 45 19.22 28.26 28.61
C ILE A 45 19.34 29.36 27.52
N GLY A 46 18.41 29.45 26.57
CA GLY A 46 18.40 30.48 25.53
C GLY A 46 17.29 31.53 25.61
N ILE A 47 16.35 31.48 26.55
CA ILE A 47 15.30 32.50 26.66
C ILE A 47 15.92 33.73 27.32
N GLY A 48 16.08 34.83 26.57
CA GLY A 48 16.59 36.08 27.11
C GLY A 48 15.70 36.67 28.19
N LEU A 49 16.20 37.65 28.95
CA LEU A 49 15.48 38.29 30.06
C LEU A 49 14.06 38.75 29.69
N CYS A 50 13.90 39.28 28.47
CA CYS A 50 12.62 39.69 27.90
C CYS A 50 11.62 38.53 27.73
N GLY A 51 12.09 37.35 27.30
CA GLY A 51 11.24 36.18 27.15
C GLY A 51 10.72 35.66 28.48
N TRP A 52 11.54 35.69 29.53
CA TRP A 52 11.11 35.36 30.90
C TRP A 52 10.06 36.33 31.44
N ILE A 53 10.17 37.63 31.12
CA ILE A 53 9.15 38.63 31.48
C ILE A 53 7.82 38.33 30.78
N ILE A 54 7.84 37.99 29.49
CA ILE A 54 6.63 37.65 28.72
C ILE A 54 5.99 36.37 29.26
N VAL A 55 6.79 35.34 29.55
CA VAL A 55 6.30 34.09 30.14
C VAL A 55 5.70 34.36 31.53
N GLY A 56 6.40 35.11 32.38
CA GLY A 56 5.92 35.50 33.70
C GLY A 56 4.61 36.30 33.64
N LEU A 57 4.49 37.26 32.73
CA LEU A 57 3.27 38.04 32.49
C LEU A 57 2.12 37.14 32.02
N SER A 58 2.38 36.18 31.12
CA SER A 58 1.37 35.24 30.64
C SER A 58 0.84 34.35 31.77
N ILE A 59 1.71 33.91 32.68
CA ILE A 59 1.35 33.12 33.86
C ILE A 59 0.54 33.95 34.86
N LEU A 60 0.95 35.21 35.11
CA LEU A 60 0.22 36.14 35.97
C LEU A 60 -1.22 36.37 35.46
N LEU A 61 -1.36 36.60 34.15
CA LEU A 61 -2.66 36.83 33.51
C LEU A 61 -3.51 35.55 33.54
N MET A 62 -2.90 34.37 33.38
CA MET A 62 -3.58 33.08 33.53
C MET A 62 -4.12 32.87 34.94
N LEU A 63 -3.35 33.22 35.98
CA LEU A 63 -3.76 33.14 37.39
C LEU A 63 -4.88 34.13 37.73
N ALA A 64 -4.78 35.36 37.24
CA ALA A 64 -5.78 36.41 37.47
C ALA A 64 -7.16 36.09 36.85
N THR A 65 -7.18 35.29 35.78
CA THR A 65 -8.40 34.93 35.02
C THR A 65 -8.97 33.56 35.36
N LEU A 66 -8.49 32.92 36.43
CA LEU A 66 -9.08 31.68 36.95
C LEU A 66 -10.52 31.92 37.44
N PRO A 67 -11.48 31.02 37.15
CA PRO A 67 -11.34 29.66 36.59
C PRO A 67 -11.46 29.55 35.07
N LEU A 68 -11.73 30.64 34.34
CA LEU A 68 -12.04 30.62 32.91
C LEU A 68 -10.85 30.18 32.04
N SER A 69 -9.64 30.54 32.43
CA SER A 69 -8.41 30.21 31.69
C SER A 69 -8.16 28.70 31.54
N ILE A 70 -8.51 27.88 32.55
CA ILE A 70 -8.31 26.42 32.53
C ILE A 70 -8.99 25.76 31.33
N TRP A 71 -10.21 26.19 30.97
CA TRP A 71 -10.95 25.58 29.87
C TRP A 71 -10.27 25.84 28.52
N MET A 72 -9.56 26.96 28.37
CA MET A 72 -8.81 27.28 27.14
C MET A 72 -7.46 26.56 27.06
N CYS A 73 -6.81 26.30 28.20
CA CYS A 73 -5.49 25.67 28.25
C CYS A 73 -5.52 24.16 27.97
N ILE A 74 -6.65 23.50 28.23
CA ILE A 74 -6.80 22.06 28.03
C ILE A 74 -7.03 21.77 26.56
N LYS A 75 -6.10 21.05 25.94
CA LYS A 75 -6.25 20.50 24.58
C LYS A 75 -6.05 18.99 24.60
N ILE A 76 -6.82 18.32 23.75
CA ILE A 76 -6.82 16.87 23.59
C ILE A 76 -6.32 16.56 22.17
N VAL A 77 -5.29 15.72 22.07
CA VAL A 77 -4.76 15.20 20.79
C VAL A 77 -5.09 13.73 20.71
N LYS A 78 -5.49 13.33 19.51
CA LYS A 78 -5.88 11.97 19.20
C LYS A 78 -4.66 11.05 19.18
N GLU A 79 -4.89 9.75 19.34
CA GLU A 79 -3.83 8.76 19.48
C GLU A 79 -2.84 8.71 18.30
N TYR A 80 -3.38 8.91 17.10
CA TYR A 80 -2.66 8.87 15.83
C TYR A 80 -2.00 10.22 15.45
N GLU A 81 -2.22 11.26 16.24
CA GLU A 81 -1.63 12.59 16.04
C GLU A 81 -0.47 12.80 17.03
N ARG A 82 0.47 13.66 16.65
CA ARG A 82 1.54 14.16 17.52
C ARG A 82 1.53 15.67 17.50
N ALA A 83 1.61 16.29 18.67
CA ALA A 83 1.62 17.74 18.80
C ALA A 83 3.04 18.25 19.04
N ILE A 84 3.44 19.24 18.26
CA ILE A 84 4.68 19.99 18.44
C ILE A 84 4.31 21.35 19.01
N ILE A 85 4.92 21.69 20.15
CA ILE A 85 4.66 22.94 20.86
C ILE A 85 5.83 23.88 20.58
N PHE A 86 5.50 25.05 20.06
CA PHE A 86 6.39 26.17 19.83
C PHE A 86 6.19 27.20 20.93
N ARG A 87 7.22 27.45 21.72
CA ARG A 87 7.21 28.52 22.72
C ARG A 87 8.04 29.69 22.21
N LEU A 88 7.40 30.85 22.03
CA LEU A 88 8.07 32.06 21.51
C LEU A 88 8.89 31.78 20.23
N GLY A 89 8.34 30.93 19.34
CA GLY A 89 8.97 30.55 18.07
C GLY A 89 10.08 29.49 18.16
N ARG A 90 10.37 28.94 19.35
CA ARG A 90 11.32 27.84 19.52
C ARG A 90 10.60 26.54 19.81
N ILE A 91 11.10 25.46 19.23
CA ILE A 91 10.61 24.11 19.51
C ILE A 91 11.00 23.77 20.94
N LEU A 92 10.02 23.41 21.77
CA LEU A 92 10.27 22.98 23.14
C LEU A 92 11.20 21.75 23.12
N ARG A 93 12.25 21.71 23.95
CA ARG A 93 13.31 20.67 23.92
C ARG A 93 12.85 19.25 24.30
N GLY A 94 11.56 18.97 24.39
CA GLY A 94 11.02 17.62 24.47
C GLY A 94 10.64 17.12 23.07
N ARG A 95 10.90 15.83 22.77
CA ARG A 95 10.35 15.17 21.58
C ARG A 95 8.85 15.48 21.44
N ALA A 96 8.33 15.43 20.21
CA ALA A 96 6.90 15.64 19.93
C ALA A 96 6.02 14.93 20.98
N LYS A 97 5.11 15.68 21.60
CA LYS A 97 4.35 15.15 22.73
C LYS A 97 3.43 14.05 22.22
N GLY A 98 3.41 12.96 22.99
CA GLY A 98 2.54 11.81 22.77
C GLY A 98 1.06 12.18 22.89
N PRO A 99 0.17 11.23 22.58
CA PRO A 99 -1.25 11.49 22.57
C PRO A 99 -1.78 11.66 23.99
N GLY A 100 -2.88 12.42 24.13
CA GLY A 100 -3.51 12.66 25.42
C GLY A 100 -3.79 14.13 25.70
N LEU A 101 -3.91 14.45 26.98
CA LEU A 101 -4.21 15.80 27.47
C LEU A 101 -2.90 16.56 27.69
N PHE A 102 -2.76 17.72 27.06
CA PHE A 102 -1.62 18.61 27.29
C PHE A 102 -2.13 20.02 27.57
N PHE A 103 -1.38 20.70 28.43
CA PHE A 103 -1.63 22.08 28.82
C PHE A 103 -0.75 22.99 27.98
N ILE A 104 -1.39 23.98 27.36
CA ILE A 104 -0.74 25.00 26.54
C ILE A 104 -0.96 26.34 27.21
N LEU A 105 0.10 27.15 27.31
CA LEU A 105 -0.02 28.51 27.82
C LEU A 105 -0.66 29.41 26.75
N PRO A 106 -1.77 30.09 27.06
CA PRO A 106 -2.36 31.04 26.13
C PRO A 106 -1.37 32.19 25.88
N CYS A 107 -1.34 32.68 24.64
CA CYS A 107 -0.50 33.78 24.13
C CYS A 107 0.98 33.48 23.85
N THR A 108 1.62 32.52 24.52
CA THR A 108 3.07 32.25 24.34
C THR A 108 3.38 30.97 23.60
N ASP A 109 2.51 29.96 23.73
CA ASP A 109 2.68 28.64 23.14
C ASP A 109 1.74 28.49 21.92
N ASN A 110 2.32 28.13 20.77
CA ASN A 110 1.60 27.68 19.57
C ASN A 110 1.77 26.16 19.44
N PHE A 111 0.81 25.47 18.84
CA PHE A 111 0.91 24.02 18.61
C PHE A 111 0.53 23.65 17.18
N ILE A 112 1.21 22.65 16.63
CA ILE A 112 0.90 22.05 15.32
C ILE A 112 0.70 20.56 15.54
N ASN A 113 -0.43 20.04 15.05
CA ASN A 113 -0.72 18.62 15.06
C ASN A 113 -0.28 18.00 13.73
N VAL A 114 0.50 16.92 13.82
CA VAL A 114 0.94 16.14 12.66
C VAL A 114 0.33 14.75 12.76
N ASP A 115 -0.27 14.28 11.66
CA ASP A 115 -0.79 12.92 11.56
C ASP A 115 0.37 11.96 11.28
N MET A 116 0.43 10.87 12.04
CA MET A 116 1.48 9.85 11.92
C MET A 116 1.04 8.65 11.08
N ARG A 117 -0.19 8.67 10.53
CA ARG A 117 -0.72 7.59 9.70
C ARG A 117 -0.11 7.61 8.31
N THR A 118 -0.15 6.45 7.64
CA THR A 118 0.18 6.34 6.23
C THR A 118 -0.82 7.12 5.40
N ILE A 119 -0.28 8.03 4.60
CA ILE A 119 -1.02 8.82 3.63
C ILE A 119 -0.48 8.52 2.23
N THR A 120 -1.36 8.69 1.25
CA THR A 120 -1.05 8.39 -0.14
C THR A 120 -1.16 9.63 -0.99
N PHE A 121 -0.35 9.66 -2.03
CA PHE A 121 -0.54 10.61 -3.11
C PHE A 121 -0.21 10.01 -4.46
N ASP A 122 -0.96 10.45 -5.45
CA ASP A 122 -0.71 10.09 -6.84
C ASP A 122 0.41 10.98 -7.43
N ILE A 123 1.32 10.33 -8.15
CA ILE A 123 2.27 10.97 -9.05
C ILE A 123 1.53 11.22 -10.37
N PRO A 124 1.44 12.47 -10.86
CA PRO A 124 0.77 12.75 -12.12
C PRO A 124 1.51 12.05 -13.28
N PRO A 125 0.81 11.65 -14.35
CA PRO A 125 1.42 10.96 -15.48
C PRO A 125 2.64 11.71 -16.04
N GLN A 126 3.77 11.02 -16.15
CA GLN A 126 5.03 11.56 -16.68
C GLN A 126 5.32 10.94 -18.03
N GLU A 127 5.51 11.78 -19.05
CA GLU A 127 5.95 11.35 -20.37
C GLU A 127 7.48 11.36 -20.42
N VAL A 128 8.07 10.18 -20.65
CA VAL A 128 9.52 9.95 -20.56
C VAL A 128 9.97 9.06 -21.71
N LEU A 129 11.20 9.31 -22.19
CA LEU A 129 11.87 8.44 -23.15
C LEU A 129 12.64 7.36 -22.37
N THR A 130 12.34 6.10 -22.67
CA THR A 130 13.06 4.95 -22.10
C THR A 130 14.44 4.78 -22.73
N LYS A 131 15.26 3.87 -22.18
CA LYS A 131 16.62 3.58 -22.68
C LYS A 131 16.64 3.12 -24.15
N ASP A 132 15.58 2.45 -24.59
CA ASP A 132 15.35 1.97 -25.95
C ASP A 132 14.65 3.00 -26.86
N SER A 133 14.62 4.28 -26.45
CA SER A 133 14.06 5.39 -27.24
C SER A 133 12.56 5.25 -27.52
N VAL A 134 11.80 4.63 -26.61
CA VAL A 134 10.34 4.56 -26.68
C VAL A 134 9.74 5.63 -25.76
N THR A 135 8.76 6.37 -26.26
CA THR A 135 8.00 7.30 -25.43
C THR A 135 6.95 6.54 -24.64
N VAL A 136 6.99 6.66 -23.31
CA VAL A 136 6.02 6.04 -22.40
C VAL A 136 5.45 7.09 -21.46
N SER A 137 4.17 6.96 -21.12
CA SER A 137 3.54 7.76 -20.07
C SER A 137 3.23 6.88 -18.88
N VAL A 138 3.86 7.16 -17.75
CA VAL A 138 3.74 6.34 -16.53
C VAL A 138 3.22 7.17 -15.37
N ASP A 139 2.27 6.63 -14.62
CA ASP A 139 1.82 7.17 -13.34
C ASP A 139 2.03 6.16 -12.21
N GLY A 140 1.88 6.63 -10.97
CA GLY A 140 2.15 5.83 -9.79
C GLY A 140 1.60 6.46 -8.52
N VAL A 141 1.70 5.73 -7.41
CA VAL A 141 1.24 6.14 -6.09
C VAL A 141 2.35 5.91 -5.09
N VAL A 142 2.57 6.89 -4.21
CA VAL A 142 3.52 6.79 -3.11
C VAL A 142 2.76 6.72 -1.80
N TYR A 143 3.11 5.75 -0.97
CA TYR A 143 2.60 5.61 0.38
C TYR A 143 3.73 5.98 1.33
N TYR A 144 3.47 6.98 2.17
CA TYR A 144 4.45 7.44 3.13
C TYR A 144 3.76 7.78 4.45
N ARG A 145 4.55 7.84 5.52
CA ARG A 145 4.09 8.35 6.81
C ARG A 145 5.16 9.23 7.43
N VAL A 146 4.73 10.14 8.29
CA VAL A 146 5.67 10.89 9.12
C VAL A 146 6.22 9.97 10.21
N GLN A 147 7.54 9.82 10.28
CA GLN A 147 8.21 9.07 11.35
C GLN A 147 8.63 10.01 12.49
N ASN A 148 9.08 11.21 12.16
CA ASN A 148 9.49 12.22 13.13
C ASN A 148 8.83 13.57 12.85
N ALA A 149 7.77 13.86 13.62
CA ALA A 149 7.01 15.12 13.49
C ALA A 149 7.90 16.37 13.67
N THR A 150 8.88 16.32 14.57
CA THR A 150 9.76 17.46 14.83
C THR A 150 10.60 17.83 13.60
N LEU A 151 11.17 16.83 12.90
CA LEU A 151 11.94 17.07 11.68
C LEU A 151 11.03 17.52 10.53
N ALA A 152 9.84 16.90 10.40
CA ALA A 152 8.89 17.21 9.33
C ALA A 152 8.40 18.66 9.35
N VAL A 153 8.30 19.28 10.53
CA VAL A 153 7.90 20.69 10.66
C VAL A 153 9.08 21.64 10.69
N ALA A 154 10.25 21.20 11.16
CA ALA A 154 11.42 22.09 11.30
C ALA A 154 12.24 22.22 10.01
N ASN A 155 12.41 21.14 9.25
CA ASN A 155 13.38 21.09 8.17
C ASN A 155 12.83 21.53 6.82
N ILE A 156 11.50 21.54 6.65
CA ILE A 156 10.87 21.89 5.38
C ILE A 156 9.55 22.62 5.58
N THR A 157 9.30 23.63 4.74
CA THR A 157 8.06 24.43 4.79
C THR A 157 6.84 23.60 4.39
N ASN A 158 6.98 22.80 3.32
CA ASN A 158 5.92 21.95 2.77
C ASN A 158 6.51 20.59 2.33
N ALA A 159 6.56 19.65 3.27
CA ALA A 159 6.97 18.27 3.04
C ALA A 159 6.26 17.62 1.85
N ASP A 160 4.93 17.66 1.85
CA ASP A 160 4.08 17.00 0.84
C ASP A 160 4.38 17.47 -0.59
N ALA A 161 4.60 18.77 -0.77
CA ALA A 161 4.85 19.35 -2.09
C ALA A 161 6.26 18.99 -2.59
N ALA A 162 7.26 19.02 -1.71
CA ALA A 162 8.63 18.66 -2.06
C ALA A 162 8.74 17.16 -2.39
N THR A 163 8.13 16.30 -1.58
CA THR A 163 8.11 14.84 -1.84
C THR A 163 7.40 14.50 -3.15
N ARG A 164 6.34 15.24 -3.53
CA ARG A 164 5.68 15.08 -4.84
C ARG A 164 6.60 15.41 -6.01
N LEU A 165 7.34 16.52 -5.95
CA LEU A 165 8.27 16.93 -6.99
C LEU A 165 9.46 15.97 -7.09
N LEU A 166 9.96 15.53 -5.93
CA LEU A 166 11.02 14.53 -5.86
C LEU A 166 10.57 13.21 -6.48
N ALA A 167 9.37 12.72 -6.14
CA ALA A 167 8.80 11.50 -6.72
C ALA A 167 8.68 11.57 -8.26
N GLN A 168 8.26 12.71 -8.82
CA GLN A 168 8.21 12.92 -10.27
C GLN A 168 9.61 12.85 -10.91
N THR A 169 10.59 13.47 -10.27
CA THR A 169 11.97 13.50 -10.77
C THR A 169 12.62 12.12 -10.69
N THR A 170 12.43 11.41 -9.57
CA THR A 170 12.93 10.05 -9.37
C THR A 170 12.27 9.07 -10.35
N LEU A 171 10.94 9.16 -10.55
CA LEU A 171 10.23 8.35 -11.54
C LEU A 171 10.84 8.56 -12.94
N ARG A 172 11.05 9.82 -13.36
CA ARG A 172 11.66 10.13 -14.65
C ARG A 172 13.07 9.57 -14.80
N ASN A 173 13.89 9.70 -13.76
CA ASN A 173 15.27 9.24 -13.79
C ASN A 173 15.36 7.71 -13.88
N VAL A 174 14.60 6.98 -13.05
CA VAL A 174 14.62 5.51 -13.06
C VAL A 174 14.08 4.96 -14.38
N LEU A 175 12.96 5.50 -14.88
CA LEU A 175 12.39 5.06 -16.16
C LEU A 175 13.32 5.32 -17.34
N GLY A 176 14.07 6.43 -17.33
CA GLY A 176 15.06 6.72 -18.37
C GLY A 176 16.23 5.73 -18.42
N THR A 177 16.49 4.99 -17.33
CA THR A 177 17.58 3.98 -17.29
C THR A 177 17.12 2.57 -17.64
N LYS A 178 15.80 2.34 -17.72
CA LYS A 178 15.19 1.02 -17.95
C LYS A 178 14.67 0.89 -19.38
N ASN A 179 14.64 -0.34 -19.87
CA ASN A 179 14.06 -0.67 -21.18
C ASN A 179 12.54 -0.82 -21.08
N LEU A 180 11.80 -0.70 -22.19
CA LEU A 180 10.35 -0.90 -22.20
C LEU A 180 9.93 -2.28 -21.65
N ALA A 181 10.65 -3.34 -22.04
CA ALA A 181 10.34 -4.70 -21.60
C ALA A 181 10.47 -4.89 -20.08
N GLU A 182 11.49 -4.26 -19.47
CA GLU A 182 11.71 -4.25 -18.02
C GLU A 182 10.61 -3.46 -17.31
N ILE A 183 10.19 -2.33 -17.87
CA ILE A 183 9.08 -1.51 -17.32
C ILE A 183 7.76 -2.29 -17.33
N LEU A 184 7.54 -3.14 -18.34
CA LEU A 184 6.32 -3.95 -18.44
C LEU A 184 6.36 -5.20 -17.55
N SER A 185 7.53 -5.83 -17.38
CA SER A 185 7.68 -7.13 -16.70
C SER A 185 8.11 -6.99 -15.24
N ASP A 186 9.07 -6.11 -14.94
CA ASP A 186 9.78 -6.01 -13.65
C ASP A 186 9.34 -4.77 -12.85
N ARG A 187 8.03 -4.53 -12.78
CA ARG A 187 7.45 -3.36 -12.09
C ARG A 187 7.82 -3.31 -10.61
N GLU A 188 7.95 -4.46 -9.95
CA GLU A 188 8.30 -4.55 -8.53
C GLU A 188 9.72 -4.07 -8.26
N GLU A 189 10.68 -4.40 -9.14
CA GLU A 189 12.07 -3.96 -8.99
C GLU A 189 12.19 -2.44 -9.14
N ILE A 190 11.48 -1.87 -10.12
CA ILE A 190 11.44 -0.42 -10.36
C ILE A 190 10.80 0.29 -9.15
N ALA A 191 9.68 -0.23 -8.66
CA ALA A 191 9.00 0.28 -7.47
C ALA A 191 9.91 0.26 -6.23
N HIS A 192 10.63 -0.84 -6.01
CA HIS A 192 11.58 -0.96 -4.90
C HIS A 192 12.76 0.02 -5.04
N SER A 193 13.35 0.12 -6.23
CA SER A 193 14.44 1.07 -6.50
C SER A 193 14.00 2.53 -6.28
N MET A 194 12.79 2.89 -6.70
CA MET A 194 12.21 4.20 -6.43
C MET A 194 11.95 4.41 -4.93
N GLN A 195 11.44 3.39 -4.23
CA GLN A 195 11.19 3.46 -2.79
C GLN A 195 12.49 3.75 -2.04
N THR A 196 13.57 2.99 -2.27
CA THR A 196 14.86 3.24 -1.61
C THR A 196 15.37 4.66 -1.87
N THR A 197 15.35 5.09 -3.15
CA THR A 197 15.84 6.43 -3.52
C THR A 197 15.02 7.56 -2.88
N LEU A 198 13.69 7.39 -2.79
CA LEU A 198 12.82 8.38 -2.18
C LEU A 198 12.96 8.38 -0.66
N ASP A 199 13.01 7.21 -0.05
CA ASP A 199 13.16 7.02 1.40
C ASP A 199 14.44 7.70 1.91
N ASP A 200 15.58 7.41 1.28
CA ASP A 200 16.89 8.00 1.62
C ASP A 200 16.87 9.53 1.57
N ALA A 201 16.21 10.12 0.58
CA ALA A 201 16.13 11.56 0.42
C ALA A 201 15.09 12.22 1.35
N THR A 202 14.05 11.49 1.75
CA THR A 202 12.97 12.00 2.62
C THR A 202 13.22 11.79 4.11
N ASP A 203 14.19 10.94 4.47
CA ASP A 203 14.58 10.67 5.85
C ASP A 203 15.05 11.96 6.58
N ASP A 204 15.74 12.86 5.89
CA ASP A 204 16.14 14.18 6.41
C ASP A 204 14.95 15.07 6.78
N TRP A 205 13.79 14.84 6.17
CA TRP A 205 12.53 15.53 6.48
C TRP A 205 11.71 14.77 7.54
N GLY A 206 12.19 13.65 8.07
CA GLY A 206 11.46 12.83 9.04
C GLY A 206 10.25 12.11 8.45
N ILE A 207 10.26 11.88 7.13
CA ILE A 207 9.24 11.16 6.37
C ILE A 207 9.79 9.79 6.01
N LYS A 208 8.98 8.75 6.22
CA LYS A 208 9.29 7.39 5.84
C LYS A 208 8.44 6.97 4.64
N VAL A 209 9.07 6.54 3.56
CA VAL A 209 8.37 5.99 2.40
C VAL A 209 8.19 4.48 2.61
N GLU A 210 6.93 4.04 2.72
CA GLU A 210 6.62 2.64 3.04
C GLU A 210 6.59 1.77 1.78
N ARG A 211 6.00 2.29 0.70
CA ARG A 211 5.97 1.62 -0.60
C ARG A 211 5.72 2.62 -1.72
N VAL A 212 6.15 2.25 -2.92
CA VAL A 212 5.81 2.93 -4.17
C VAL A 212 5.13 1.90 -5.06
N GLU A 213 4.07 2.28 -5.74
CA GLU A 213 3.35 1.41 -6.66
C GLU A 213 3.24 2.10 -8.03
N ILE A 214 3.63 1.38 -9.09
CA ILE A 214 3.42 1.83 -10.47
C ILE A 214 1.99 1.46 -10.85
N LYS A 215 1.21 2.44 -11.30
CA LYS A 215 -0.22 2.25 -11.59
C LYS A 215 -0.42 1.84 -13.04
N ASP A 216 -0.35 2.78 -13.96
CA ASP A 216 -0.55 2.55 -15.40
C ASP A 216 0.69 2.93 -16.22
N VAL A 217 0.97 2.14 -17.25
CA VAL A 217 1.99 2.41 -18.28
C VAL A 217 1.27 2.52 -19.62
N LYS A 218 1.22 3.74 -20.17
CA LYS A 218 0.56 4.04 -21.45
C LYS A 218 1.60 4.18 -22.55
N LEU A 219 1.34 3.49 -23.66
CA LEU A 219 2.16 3.51 -24.87
C LEU A 219 1.44 4.30 -25.96
N PRO A 220 2.16 4.92 -26.91
CA PRO A 220 1.57 5.49 -28.11
C PRO A 220 0.74 4.45 -28.85
N GLN A 221 -0.46 4.82 -29.28
CA GLN A 221 -1.42 3.88 -29.88
C GLN A 221 -0.86 3.13 -31.09
N GLN A 222 0.00 3.78 -31.88
CA GLN A 222 0.66 3.17 -33.04
C GLN A 222 1.59 2.02 -32.63
N LEU A 223 2.44 2.25 -31.62
CA LEU A 223 3.38 1.25 -31.10
C LEU A 223 2.65 0.11 -30.39
N GLN A 224 1.62 0.42 -29.60
CA GLN A 224 0.80 -0.58 -28.93
C GLN A 224 0.15 -1.56 -29.92
N ARG A 225 -0.36 -1.06 -31.05
CA ARG A 225 -0.94 -1.91 -32.12
C ARG A 225 0.11 -2.78 -32.79
N ALA A 226 1.28 -2.21 -33.11
CA ALA A 226 2.39 -2.95 -33.73
C ALA A 226 2.90 -4.08 -32.81
N MET A 227 3.11 -3.78 -31.53
CA MET A 227 3.52 -4.77 -30.53
C MET A 227 2.47 -5.85 -30.31
N ALA A 228 1.17 -5.49 -30.31
CA ALA A 228 0.09 -6.46 -30.19
C ALA A 228 0.09 -7.44 -31.37
N ALA A 229 0.23 -6.93 -32.60
CA ALA A 229 0.31 -7.76 -33.80
C ALA A 229 1.55 -8.67 -33.82
N GLU A 230 2.71 -8.15 -33.42
CA GLU A 230 3.95 -8.94 -33.31
C GLU A 230 3.83 -10.04 -32.24
N ALA A 231 3.27 -9.70 -31.06
CA ALA A 231 3.06 -10.65 -29.98
C ALA A 231 2.06 -11.75 -30.36
N GLU A 232 1.00 -11.41 -31.10
CA GLU A 232 0.03 -12.37 -31.64
C GLU A 232 0.70 -13.32 -32.63
N ALA A 233 1.43 -12.79 -33.62
CA ALA A 233 2.15 -13.60 -34.60
C ALA A 233 3.20 -14.53 -33.94
N SER A 234 3.94 -14.03 -32.94
CA SER A 234 4.92 -14.83 -32.18
C SER A 234 4.24 -15.93 -31.36
N ARG A 235 3.10 -15.63 -30.72
CA ARG A 235 2.30 -16.61 -29.97
C ARG A 235 1.73 -17.69 -30.88
N GLU A 236 1.19 -17.33 -32.05
CA GLU A 236 0.70 -18.29 -33.02
C GLU A 236 1.82 -19.19 -33.56
N ALA A 237 2.98 -18.61 -33.90
CA ALA A 237 4.13 -19.36 -34.36
C ALA A 237 4.62 -20.36 -33.29
N ARG A 238 4.74 -19.91 -32.03
CA ARG A 238 5.11 -20.78 -30.91
C ARG A 238 4.07 -21.89 -30.68
N ALA A 239 2.79 -21.56 -30.74
CA ALA A 239 1.72 -22.54 -30.59
C ALA A 239 1.79 -23.63 -31.67
N LYS A 240 2.08 -23.27 -32.93
CA LYS A 240 2.26 -24.24 -34.03
C LYS A 240 3.46 -25.16 -33.80
N VAL A 241 4.59 -24.62 -33.31
CA VAL A 241 5.78 -25.44 -32.99
C VAL A 241 5.47 -26.42 -31.86
N ILE A 242 4.83 -25.95 -30.78
CA ILE A 242 4.44 -26.80 -29.65
C ILE A 242 3.44 -27.88 -30.09
N ALA A 243 2.49 -27.55 -30.97
CA ALA A 243 1.54 -28.52 -31.51
C ALA A 243 2.24 -29.60 -32.36
N ALA A 244 3.12 -29.20 -33.28
CA ALA A 244 3.88 -30.13 -34.11
C ALA A 244 4.82 -31.02 -33.28
N GLU A 245 5.47 -30.47 -32.26
CA GLU A 245 6.32 -31.23 -31.34
C GLU A 245 5.48 -32.18 -30.48
N GLY A 246 4.31 -31.74 -30.02
CA GLY A 246 3.32 -32.57 -29.34
C GLY A 246 2.85 -33.74 -30.21
N GLU A 247 2.53 -33.50 -31.49
CA GLU A 247 2.14 -34.53 -32.45
C GLU A 247 3.28 -35.53 -32.73
N MET A 248 4.52 -35.05 -32.86
CA MET A 248 5.69 -35.92 -33.05
C MET A 248 5.91 -36.82 -31.83
N ASN A 249 5.83 -36.25 -30.63
CA ASN A 249 5.99 -36.99 -29.37
C ASN A 249 4.87 -38.02 -29.18
N ALA A 250 3.62 -37.64 -29.46
CA ALA A 250 2.48 -38.55 -29.44
C ALA A 250 2.63 -39.69 -30.45
N SER A 251 3.07 -39.39 -31.67
CA SER A 251 3.30 -40.39 -32.72
C SER A 251 4.40 -41.39 -32.33
N ARG A 252 5.48 -40.91 -31.68
CA ARG A 252 6.56 -41.78 -31.17
C ARG A 252 6.04 -42.72 -30.08
N ALA A 253 5.30 -42.19 -29.11
CA ALA A 253 4.70 -42.99 -28.04
C ALA A 253 3.70 -44.04 -28.60
N LEU A 254 2.88 -43.67 -29.58
CA LEU A 254 1.96 -44.60 -30.25
C LEU A 254 2.71 -45.69 -31.02
N LYS A 255 3.82 -45.35 -31.70
CA LYS A 255 4.68 -46.33 -32.37
C LYS A 255 5.27 -47.33 -31.37
N GLU A 256 5.82 -46.86 -30.26
CA GLU A 256 6.35 -47.72 -29.20
C GLU A 256 5.26 -48.65 -28.64
N ALA A 257 4.08 -48.10 -28.31
CA ALA A 257 2.95 -48.89 -27.87
C ALA A 257 2.51 -49.94 -28.90
N SER A 258 2.55 -49.60 -30.19
CA SER A 258 2.20 -50.54 -31.27
C SER A 258 3.18 -51.70 -31.39
N LEU A 259 4.49 -51.46 -31.19
CA LEU A 259 5.52 -52.49 -31.21
C LEU A 259 5.33 -53.46 -30.04
N VAL A 260 5.09 -52.93 -28.84
CA VAL A 260 4.80 -53.75 -27.64
C VAL A 260 3.52 -54.58 -27.82
N ILE A 261 2.48 -54.01 -28.44
CA ILE A 261 1.25 -54.75 -28.74
C ILE A 261 1.49 -55.84 -29.81
N ALA A 262 2.34 -55.58 -30.81
CA ALA A 262 2.66 -56.56 -31.85
C ALA A 262 3.44 -57.77 -31.32
N GLU A 263 4.24 -57.60 -30.27
CA GLU A 263 4.93 -58.70 -29.58
C GLU A 263 3.96 -59.68 -28.89
N SER A 264 2.76 -59.22 -28.51
CA SER A 264 1.75 -60.05 -27.84
C SER A 264 0.41 -60.03 -28.58
N PRO A 265 0.08 -61.06 -29.39
CA PRO A 265 -1.17 -61.09 -30.16
C PRO A 265 -2.43 -61.04 -29.28
N SER A 266 -2.36 -61.50 -28.03
CA SER A 266 -3.45 -61.37 -27.04
C SER A 266 -3.75 -59.91 -26.66
N GLY A 267 -2.76 -59.02 -26.77
CA GLY A 267 -2.89 -57.59 -26.47
C GLY A 267 -3.80 -56.84 -27.44
N LEU A 268 -3.72 -57.15 -28.74
CA LEU A 268 -4.64 -56.63 -29.76
C LEU A 268 -6.09 -57.04 -29.45
N GLN A 269 -6.29 -58.28 -29.03
CA GLN A 269 -7.62 -58.81 -28.74
C GLN A 269 -8.24 -58.17 -27.50
N LEU A 270 -7.45 -57.92 -26.44
CA LEU A 270 -7.91 -57.16 -25.27
C LEU A 270 -8.26 -55.71 -25.61
N ARG A 271 -7.45 -55.03 -26.43
CA ARG A 271 -7.72 -53.67 -26.88
C ARG A 271 -8.96 -53.59 -27.76
N TYR A 272 -9.19 -54.59 -28.60
CA TYR A 272 -10.42 -54.73 -29.39
C TYR A 272 -11.66 -54.83 -28.48
N LEU A 273 -11.62 -55.70 -27.46
CA LEU A 273 -12.70 -55.83 -26.47
C LEU A 273 -12.92 -54.54 -25.65
N GLN A 274 -11.85 -53.85 -25.26
CA GLN A 274 -11.96 -52.55 -24.59
C GLN A 274 -12.62 -51.50 -25.49
N THR A 275 -12.24 -51.45 -26.77
CA THR A 275 -12.84 -50.51 -27.74
C THR A 275 -14.32 -50.79 -27.94
N LEU A 276 -14.73 -52.06 -27.99
CA LEU A 276 -16.14 -52.45 -28.03
C LEU A 276 -16.91 -51.99 -26.79
N ASN A 277 -16.29 -52.07 -25.61
CA ASN A 277 -16.91 -51.59 -24.37
C ASN A 277 -17.11 -50.06 -24.38
N THR A 278 -16.12 -49.30 -24.90
CA THR A 278 -16.23 -47.84 -25.04
C THR A 278 -17.33 -47.45 -26.04
N ILE A 279 -17.42 -48.14 -27.18
CA ILE A 279 -18.48 -47.91 -28.19
C ILE A 279 -19.86 -48.24 -27.62
N ALA A 280 -19.98 -49.33 -26.84
CA ALA A 280 -21.22 -49.68 -26.16
C ALA A 280 -21.64 -48.64 -25.11
N ALA A 281 -20.68 -47.94 -24.49
CA ALA A 281 -20.94 -46.88 -23.52
C ALA A 281 -21.47 -45.59 -24.16
N GLU A 282 -21.10 -45.26 -25.40
CA GLU A 282 -21.51 -44.01 -26.10
C GLU A 282 -22.96 -43.99 -26.63
N LYS A 283 -23.78 -45.03 -26.39
CA LYS A 283 -25.21 -45.09 -26.77
C LYS A 283 -25.51 -44.79 -28.26
N ASN A 284 -24.64 -45.18 -29.19
CA ASN A 284 -24.94 -45.08 -30.62
C ASN A 284 -25.72 -46.32 -31.13
N SER A 285 -26.80 -46.12 -31.90
CA SER A 285 -27.78 -47.16 -32.28
C SER A 285 -27.36 -48.07 -33.44
N THR A 286 -26.20 -47.84 -34.05
CA THR A 286 -25.71 -48.62 -35.20
C THR A 286 -24.26 -49.04 -34.94
N ILE A 287 -24.03 -50.30 -34.56
CA ILE A 287 -22.71 -50.87 -34.34
C ILE A 287 -22.27 -51.54 -35.64
N ILE A 288 -21.36 -50.90 -36.38
CA ILE A 288 -20.72 -51.52 -37.55
C ILE A 288 -19.58 -52.39 -37.02
N PHE A 289 -19.68 -53.71 -37.23
CA PHE A 289 -18.72 -54.68 -36.70
C PHE A 289 -17.65 -54.99 -37.75
N PRO A 290 -16.42 -54.46 -37.64
CA PRO A 290 -15.34 -54.86 -38.54
C PRO A 290 -14.86 -56.26 -38.11
N LEU A 291 -15.16 -57.26 -38.93
CA LEU A 291 -14.63 -58.61 -38.75
C LEU A 291 -13.19 -58.68 -39.31
N PRO A 292 -12.21 -59.21 -38.56
CA PRO A 292 -10.86 -59.42 -39.07
C PRO A 292 -10.86 -60.33 -40.30
N MET A 293 -10.15 -59.95 -41.35
CA MET A 293 -10.05 -60.72 -42.61
C MET A 293 -9.54 -62.16 -42.39
N ASP A 294 -8.75 -62.40 -41.35
CA ASP A 294 -8.22 -63.73 -41.00
C ASP A 294 -9.33 -64.72 -40.61
N MET A 295 -10.39 -64.24 -39.95
CA MET A 295 -11.56 -65.08 -39.65
C MET A 295 -12.38 -65.37 -40.91
N MET A 296 -12.45 -64.44 -41.86
CA MET A 296 -13.14 -64.68 -43.14
C MET A 296 -12.35 -65.64 -44.06
N GLN A 297 -11.02 -65.58 -44.06
CA GLN A 297 -10.18 -66.50 -44.83
C GLN A 297 -10.35 -67.95 -44.38
N ALA A 298 -10.59 -68.20 -43.09
CA ALA A 298 -10.88 -69.55 -42.57
C ALA A 298 -12.20 -70.14 -43.15
N PHE A 299 -13.16 -69.29 -43.53
CA PHE A 299 -14.41 -69.70 -44.18
C PHE A 299 -14.31 -69.76 -45.72
N MET A 300 -13.42 -68.99 -46.35
CA MET A 300 -13.21 -68.99 -47.81
C MET A 300 -12.26 -70.08 -48.32
N LYS A 301 -11.40 -70.67 -47.48
CA LYS A 301 -10.39 -71.67 -47.91
C LYS A 301 -10.95 -73.09 -48.11
N ARG A 302 -12.24 -73.20 -48.43
CA ARG A 302 -12.97 -74.47 -48.55
C ARG A 302 -13.61 -74.58 -49.92
N ASP A 303 -12.77 -74.68 -50.93
CA ASP A 303 -13.04 -75.29 -52.25
C ASP A 303 -11.72 -75.87 -52.79
#